data_AF-A0A6P0KZQ5-F1
#
_entry.id   AF-A0A6P0KZQ5-F1
#
_cell.length_a   1.000
_cell.length_b   1.000
_cell.length_c   1.000
_cell.angle_alpha   90.00
_cell.angle_beta   90.00
_cell.angle_gamma   90.00
#
_symmetry.space_group_name_H-M   'P 1'
#
loop_
_entity.id
_entity.type
_entity.pdbx_description
1 polymer ?
#
loop_
_entity_poly.entity_id
_entity_poly.type
_entity_poly.pdbx_seq_one_letter_code
_entity_poly.pdbx_strand_id
1 'polypeptide(L)' 'MVAQPIEVVEYHRLSRKCLQCGEVSQANWSQEIVPGQDLGVRLQALIGWLGNYAHMPYAKIQELI' A
#
# COMPACT_ATOMS: atom_id res chain seq x y z
N MET A 1 -9.74 18.56 11.82
CA MET A 1 -8.64 18.47 10.83
C MET A 1 -7.80 17.27 11.21
N VAL A 2 -7.51 16.37 10.27
CA VAL A 2 -6.68 15.19 10.54
C VAL A 2 -5.23 15.68 10.69
N ALA A 3 -4.60 15.42 11.83
CA ALA A 3 -3.30 16.00 12.21
C ALA A 3 -2.12 15.50 11.35
N GLN A 4 -2.29 14.38 10.64
CA GLN A 4 -1.31 13.82 9.71
C GLN A 4 -2.03 13.28 8.47
N PRO A 5 -1.93 13.94 7.31
CA PRO A 5 -2.48 13.42 6.07
C PRO A 5 -1.75 12.13 5.64
N ILE A 6 -2.44 11.29 4.86
CA ILE A 6 -1.83 10.09 4.27
C ILE A 6 -0.78 10.53 3.25
N GLU A 7 0.47 10.15 3.47
CA GLU A 7 1.58 10.42 2.55
C GLU A 7 1.74 9.24 1.58
N VAL A 8 1.65 9.52 0.27
CA VAL A 8 1.90 8.53 -0.78
C VAL A 8 3.32 8.74 -1.29
N VAL A 9 4.19 7.78 -1.02
CA VAL A 9 5.60 7.78 -1.43
C VAL A 9 5.87 6.70 -2.49
N GLU A 10 6.64 7.05 -3.52
CA GLU A 10 7.05 6.14 -4.59
C GLU A 10 8.50 5.69 -4.41
N TYR A 11 8.76 4.39 -4.51
CA TYR A 11 10.09 3.82 -4.39
C TYR A 11 10.54 3.20 -5.71
N HIS A 12 11.70 3.63 -6.21
CA HIS A 12 12.31 3.13 -7.43
C HIS A 12 13.42 2.13 -7.13
N ARG A 13 13.51 1.06 -7.92
CA ARG A 13 14.58 0.07 -7.81
C ARG A 13 15.07 -0.32 -9.19
N LEU A 14 16.40 -0.29 -9.36
CA LEU A 14 17.04 -0.71 -10.59
C LEU A 14 17.24 -2.22 -10.60
N SER A 15 16.80 -2.85 -11.69
CA SER A 15 17.16 -4.21 -12.06
C SER A 15 18.04 -4.17 -13.30
N ARG A 16 19.12 -4.94 -13.30
CA ARG A 16 20.01 -5.08 -14.46
C ARG A 16 20.30 -6.54 -14.71
N LYS A 17 20.27 -6.92 -15.98
CA LYS A 17 20.69 -8.23 -16.44
C LYS A 17 22.21 -8.22 -16.63
N CYS A 18 22.89 -9.19 -16.02
CA CYS A 18 24.30 -9.41 -16.28
C CYS A 18 24.49 -9.84 -17.74
N LEU A 19 25.37 -9.16 -18.46
CA LEU A 19 25.66 -9.47 -19.86
C LEU A 19 26.43 -10.79 -20.03
N GLN A 20 27.06 -11.28 -18.97
CA GLN A 20 27.96 -12.45 -19.03
C GLN A 20 27.33 -13.75 -18.54
N CYS A 21 26.54 -13.73 -17.45
CA CYS A 21 25.83 -14.91 -16.95
C CYS A 21 24.32 -14.88 -17.21
N GLY A 22 23.78 -13.76 -17.68
CA GLY A 22 22.34 -13.60 -17.93
C GLY A 22 21.47 -13.44 -16.68
N GLU A 23 22.07 -13.46 -15.49
CA GLU A 23 21.35 -13.34 -14.23
C GLU A 23 20.84 -11.91 -13.99
N VAL A 24 19.62 -11.78 -13.45
CA VAL A 24 19.02 -10.49 -13.15
C VAL A 24 19.40 -10.09 -11.74
N SER A 25 20.33 -9.15 -11.62
CA SER A 25 20.69 -8.54 -10.35
C SER A 25 19.80 -7.35 -10.07
N GLN A 26 19.38 -7.22 -8.82
CA GLN A 26 18.55 -6.12 -8.37
C GLN A 26 19.25 -5.43 -7.20
N ALA A 27 19.23 -4.09 -7.16
CA ALA A 27 19.81 -3.35 -6.04
C ALA A 27 19.13 -3.71 -4.71
N ASN A 28 19.80 -3.50 -3.58
CA ASN A 28 19.14 -3.64 -2.28
C ASN A 28 18.09 -2.52 -2.12
N TRP A 29 17.02 -2.82 -1.39
CA TRP A 29 16.06 -1.79 -0.98
C TRP A 29 16.73 -0.80 -0.03
N SER A 30 16.36 0.49 -0.14
CA SER A 30 16.82 1.50 0.83
C SER A 30 16.31 1.14 2.23
N GLN A 31 17.16 1.33 3.23
CA GLN A 31 16.78 1.14 4.64
C GLN A 31 15.78 2.21 5.12
N GLU A 32 15.65 3.30 4.37
CA GLU A 32 14.69 4.38 4.61
C GLU A 32 13.29 4.07 4.04
N ILE A 33 13.16 2.98 3.27
CA ILE A 33 11.83 2.49 2.86
C ILE A 33 11.08 2.12 4.11
N VAL A 34 10.01 2.85 4.39
CA VAL A 34 9.03 2.43 5.38
C VAL A 34 8.47 1.11 4.86
N PRO A 35 8.70 -0.03 5.55
CA PRO A 35 8.16 -1.30 5.11
C PRO A 35 6.65 -1.11 4.98
N GLY A 36 6.12 -1.34 3.78
CA GLY A 36 4.69 -1.21 3.53
C GLY A 36 3.96 -2.01 4.60
N GLN A 37 2.87 -1.44 5.13
CA GLN A 37 2.00 -2.15 6.07
C GLN A 37 1.82 -3.61 5.60
N ASP A 38 1.97 -4.57 6.53
CA ASP A 38 1.86 -6.03 6.32
C ASP A 38 0.54 -6.50 5.68
N LEU A 39 -0.35 -5.56 5.37
CA LEU A 39 -1.65 -5.78 4.76
C LEU A 39 -1.52 -5.55 3.26
N GLY A 40 -1.80 -6.57 2.45
CA GLY A 40 -1.84 -6.43 0.99
C GLY A 40 -2.81 -5.33 0.53
N VAL A 41 -2.57 -4.76 -0.65
CA VAL A 41 -3.34 -3.62 -1.21
C VAL A 41 -4.87 -3.80 -1.18
N ARG A 42 -5.35 -5.03 -1.39
CA ARG A 42 -6.79 -5.36 -1.33
C ARG A 42 -7.36 -5.25 0.09
N LEU A 43 -6.57 -5.66 1.08
CA LEU A 43 -6.98 -5.63 2.49
C LEU A 43 -6.95 -4.19 3.02
N GLN A 44 -5.97 -3.38 2.62
CA GLN A 44 -5.97 -1.94 2.91
C GLN A 44 -7.18 -1.23 2.29
N ALA A 45 -7.49 -1.52 1.02
CA ALA A 45 -8.67 -0.96 0.36
C ALA A 45 -9.98 -1.36 1.06
N LEU A 46 -10.10 -2.63 1.48
CA LEU A 46 -11.25 -3.12 2.23
C LEU A 46 -11.38 -2.42 3.59
N ILE A 47 -10.27 -2.26 4.33
CA ILE A 47 -10.27 -1.56 5.63
C ILE A 47 -10.65 -0.08 5.45
N GLY A 48 -10.11 0.59 4.43
CA GLY A 48 -10.48 1.97 4.13
C GLY A 48 -11.96 2.10 3.74
N TRP A 49 -12.47 1.15 2.97
CA TRP A 49 -13.90 1.10 2.61
C TRP A 49 -14.79 0.86 3.84
N LEU A 50 -14.47 -0.14 4.68
CA LEU A 50 -15.20 -0.45 5.91
C LEU A 50 -15.13 0.70 6.94
N GLY A 51 -13.97 1.34 7.09
CA GLY A 51 -13.80 2.49 7.97
C GLY A 51 -14.69 3.65 7.56
N ASN A 52 -14.75 3.96 6.26
CA ASN A 52 -15.67 4.98 5.75
C ASN A 52 -17.14 4.53 5.87
N TYR A 53 -17.42 3.24 5.72
CA TYR A 53 -18.76 2.67 5.84
C TYR A 53 -19.31 2.77 7.27
N ALA A 54 -18.48 2.55 8.28
CA ALA A 54 -18.86 2.69 9.69
C ALA A 54 -19.31 4.13 10.06
N HIS A 55 -18.93 5.12 9.26
CA HIS A 55 -19.34 6.52 9.42
C HIS A 55 -20.58 6.90 8.59
N MET A 56 -21.16 5.97 7.82
CA MET A 56 -22.38 6.24 7.07
C MET A 56 -23.62 6.29 7.97
N PRO A 57 -24.68 7.01 7.57
CA PRO A 57 -25.96 6.97 8.27
C PRO A 57 -26.48 5.54 8.38
N TYR A 58 -27.13 5.21 9.51
CA TYR A 58 -27.62 3.86 9.81
C TYR A 58 -28.46 3.25 8.68
N ALA A 59 -29.30 4.05 8.02
CA ALA A 59 -30.10 3.61 6.88
C ALA A 59 -29.25 3.07 5.71
N LYS A 60 -28.04 3.62 5.50
CA LYS A 60 -27.10 3.14 4.49
C LYS A 60 -26.31 1.91 4.93
N ILE A 61 -26.10 1.76 6.24
CA ILE A 61 -25.47 0.56 6.84
C ILE A 61 -26.37 -0.67 6.67
N GLN A 62 -27.69 -0.50 6.71
CA GLN A 62 -28.65 -1.60 6.53
C GLN A 62 -28.71 -2.19 5.10
N GLU A 63 -28.20 -1.49 4.09
CA GLU A 63 -28.22 -2.01 2.70
C GLU A 63 -27.22 -3.17 2.46
N LEU A 64 -26.28 -3.39 3.40
CA LEU A 64 -25.22 -4.40 3.29
C LEU A 64 -25.46 -5.65 4.16
N ILE A 65 -26.43 -5.60 5.05
CA ILE A 65 -26.86 -6.74 5.90
C ILE A 65 -27.94 -7.52 5.15
#